data_AF-A0A3N5RD52-F1
#
_entry.id   AF-A0A3N5RD52-F1
#
_cell.length_a   1.000
_cell.length_b   1.000
_cell.length_c   1.000
_cell.angle_alpha   90.00
_cell.angle_beta   90.00
_cell.angle_gamma   90.00
#
_symmetry.space_group_name_H-M   'P 1'
#
loop_
_entity.id
_entity.type
_entity.pdbx_description
1 polymer ?
#
loop_
_entity_poly.entity_id
_entity_poly.type
_entity_poly.pdbx_seq_one_letter_code
_entity_poly.pdbx_strand_id
1 'polypeptide(L)'
;MRAVIQRVKNAKVEIEQKVVGVIGPGLLIFLGVGEGDTEKDCDYLANKIGHLRIFADENGLMNHSVLEISGSVLVVSQFTLWAD
;
A
#
# COMPACT_ATOMS: atom_id res chain seq x y z
N MET A 1 -13.75 -1.81 -3.93
CA MET A 1 -12.73 -1.52 -2.91
C MET A 1 -11.81 -0.45 -3.45
N ARG A 2 -11.35 0.49 -2.63
CA ARG A 2 -10.47 1.60 -3.06
C ARG A 2 -9.17 1.55 -2.28
N ALA A 3 -8.07 1.94 -2.94
CA ALA A 3 -6.77 2.04 -2.29
C ALA A 3 -6.05 3.31 -2.76
N VAL A 4 -5.47 4.05 -1.81
CA VAL A 4 -4.49 5.10 -2.08
C VAL A 4 -3.12 4.57 -1.68
N ILE A 5 -2.20 4.58 -2.64
CA ILE A 5 -0.89 3.94 -2.51
C ILE A 5 0.17 5.04 -2.49
N GLN A 6 1.06 4.98 -1.50
CA GLN A 6 2.19 5.88 -1.39
C GLN A 6 3.48 5.08 -1.39
N ARG A 7 4.39 5.42 -2.30
CA ARG A 7 5.77 4.93 -2.25
C ARG A 7 6.50 5.64 -1.14
N VAL A 8 7.03 4.90 -0.17
CA VAL A 8 7.65 5.46 1.03
C VAL A 8 9.08 4.98 1.21
N LYS A 9 9.91 5.83 1.83
CA LYS A 9 11.22 5.42 2.36
C LYS A 9 11.08 4.72 3.71
N ASN A 10 10.06 5.09 4.47
CA ASN A 10 9.63 4.48 5.73
C ASN A 10 8.20 4.93 6.03
N ALA A 11 7.46 4.15 6.83
CA ALA A 11 6.16 4.52 7.37
C ALA A 11 5.92 3.83 8.71
N LYS A 12 5.13 4.44 9.59
CA LYS A 12 4.73 3.83 10.88
C LYS A 12 3.31 4.23 11.26
N VAL A 13 2.67 3.40 12.07
CA VAL A 13 1.41 3.68 12.76
C VAL A 13 1.68 3.68 14.26
N GLU A 14 1.19 4.71 14.93
CA GLU A 14 1.29 4.89 16.38
C GLU A 14 -0.09 5.07 17.00
N ILE A 15 -0.33 4.38 18.11
CA ILE A 15 -1.53 4.53 18.95
C ILE A 15 -1.03 4.88 20.35
N GLU A 16 -1.46 6.02 20.89
CA GLU A 16 -1.01 6.48 22.22
C GLU A 16 0.52 6.47 22.37
N GLN A 17 1.24 6.98 21.35
CA GLN A 17 2.70 7.01 21.27
C GLN A 17 3.39 5.63 21.19
N LYS A 18 2.63 4.53 21.09
CA LYS A 18 3.17 3.19 20.88
C LYS A 18 3.11 2.81 19.41
N VAL A 19 4.25 2.44 18.85
CA VAL A 19 4.34 1.90 17.47
C VAL A 19 3.67 0.54 17.42
N VAL A 20 2.66 0.41 16.55
CA VAL A 20 1.94 -0.86 16.32
C VAL A 20 2.24 -1.46 14.94
N GLY A 21 2.89 -0.70 14.07
CA GLY A 21 3.38 -1.17 12.78
C GLY A 21 4.42 -0.20 12.23
N VAL A 22 5.49 -0.72 11.62
CA VAL A 22 6.56 0.06 11.01
C VAL A 22 7.15 -0.69 9.83
N ILE A 23 7.48 0.05 8.78
CA ILE A 23 8.16 -0.47 7.59
C ILE A 23 9.31 0.44 7.16
N GLY A 24 10.31 -0.14 6.52
CA GLY A 24 11.34 0.58 5.77
C GLY A 24 10.86 0.96 4.36
N PRO A 25 11.74 0.90 3.35
CA PRO A 25 11.35 1.15 1.96
C PRO A 25 10.23 0.23 1.50
N GLY A 26 9.22 0.79 0.84
CA GLY A 26 8.03 0.03 0.49
C GLY A 26 6.80 0.85 0.16
N LEU A 27 5.63 0.31 0.49
CA LEU A 27 4.33 0.92 0.25
C LEU A 27 3.56 1.16 1.55
N LEU A 28 3.05 2.39 1.71
CA LEU A 28 1.93 2.67 2.61
C LEU A 28 0.64 2.63 1.79
N ILE A 29 -0.31 1.81 2.23
CA ILE A 29 -1.60 1.62 1.56
C ILE A 29 -2.70 2.07 2.51
N PHE A 30 -3.45 3.09 2.12
CA PHE A 30 -4.74 3.39 2.72
C PHE A 30 -5.82 2.58 2.01
N LEU A 31 -6.49 1.69 2.72
CA LEU A 31 -7.47 0.76 2.16
C LEU A 31 -8.89 1.14 2.60
N GLY A 32 -9.76 1.42 1.64
CA GLY A 32 -11.18 1.71 1.85
C GLY A 32 -12.05 0.57 1.32
N VAL A 33 -12.78 -0.08 2.23
CA VAL A 33 -13.77 -1.12 1.90
C VAL A 33 -15.15 -0.47 1.91
N GLY A 34 -15.89 -0.62 0.81
CA GLY A 34 -17.23 -0.06 0.61
C GLY A 34 -18.30 -1.14 0.54
N GLU A 35 -19.55 -0.70 0.43
CA GLU A 35 -20.69 -1.61 0.27
C GLU A 35 -20.59 -2.38 -1.06
N GLY A 36 -20.83 -3.68 -1.01
CA GLY A 36 -20.76 -4.56 -2.18
C GLY A 36 -19.36 -5.08 -2.54
N ASP A 37 -18.32 -4.66 -1.82
CA ASP A 37 -16.97 -5.19 -2.02
C ASP A 37 -16.87 -6.66 -1.59
N THR A 38 -16.11 -7.43 -2.36
CA THR A 38 -15.95 -8.88 -2.18
C THR A 38 -14.48 -9.28 -2.00
N GLU A 39 -14.24 -10.53 -1.60
CA GLU A 39 -12.88 -11.10 -1.56
C GLU A 39 -12.18 -11.03 -2.93
N LYS A 40 -12.92 -11.16 -4.03
CA LYS A 40 -12.36 -11.04 -5.39
C LYS A 40 -11.79 -9.65 -5.65
N ASP A 41 -12.41 -8.60 -5.12
CA ASP A 41 -11.92 -7.23 -5.23
C ASP A 41 -10.63 -7.05 -4.42
N CYS A 42 -10.54 -7.70 -3.26
CA CYS A 42 -9.34 -7.75 -2.43
C CYS A 42 -8.19 -8.45 -3.16
N ASP A 43 -8.44 -9.63 -3.72
CA ASP A 43 -7.44 -10.40 -4.47
C ASP A 43 -6.95 -9.63 -5.70
N TYR A 44 -7.88 -9.01 -6.43
CA TYR A 44 -7.56 -8.16 -7.58
C TYR A 44 -6.66 -6.98 -7.18
N LEU A 45 -7.01 -6.25 -6.11
CA LEU A 45 -6.21 -5.13 -5.64
C LEU A 45 -4.85 -5.58 -5.10
N ALA A 46 -4.80 -6.64 -4.30
CA ALA A 46 -3.54 -7.16 -3.77
C ALA A 46 -2.57 -7.54 -4.90
N ASN A 47 -3.06 -8.25 -5.92
CA ASN A 47 -2.26 -8.61 -7.08
C ASN A 47 -1.81 -7.38 -7.88
N LYS A 48 -2.71 -6.43 -8.13
CA LYS A 48 -2.42 -5.20 -8.86
C LYS A 48 -1.38 -4.33 -8.14
N ILE A 49 -1.50 -4.19 -6.83
CA ILE A 49 -0.59 -3.37 -6.01
C ILE A 49 0.78 -4.05 -5.89
N GLY A 50 0.81 -5.36 -5.63
CA GLY A 50 2.05 -6.12 -5.51
C GLY A 50 2.95 -6.02 -6.76
N HIS A 51 2.35 -5.93 -7.95
CA HIS A 51 3.06 -5.85 -9.23
C HIS A 51 3.16 -4.44 -9.81
N LEU A 52 2.71 -3.40 -9.09
CA LEU A 52 2.71 -2.03 -9.58
C LEU A 52 4.14 -1.50 -9.73
N ARG A 53 4.57 -1.20 -10.97
CA ARG A 53 5.94 -0.74 -11.30
C ARG A 53 6.13 0.75 -10.99
N ILE A 54 6.35 1.06 -9.71
CA ILE A 54 6.51 2.44 -9.21
C ILE A 54 7.82 2.66 -8.43
N PHE A 55 8.71 1.67 -8.39
CA PHE A 55 10.05 1.77 -7.83
C PHE A 55 11.09 1.95 -8.93
N ALA A 56 12.11 2.76 -8.64
CA ALA A 56 13.16 3.07 -9.59
C ALA A 56 14.12 1.89 -9.79
N ASP A 57 14.57 1.69 -11.02
CA ASP A 57 15.74 0.86 -11.36
C ASP A 57 17.06 1.63 -11.18
N GLU A 58 18.17 1.02 -11.58
CA GLU A 58 19.51 1.62 -11.58
C GLU A 58 19.64 2.91 -12.41
N ASN A 59 18.74 3.13 -13.38
CA ASN A 59 18.71 4.33 -14.22
C ASN A 59 17.73 5.40 -13.69
N GLY A 60 17.08 5.15 -12.56
CA GLY A 60 16.09 6.05 -11.97
C GLY A 60 14.70 5.94 -12.60
N LEU A 61 14.48 4.98 -13.50
CA LEU A 61 13.21 4.78 -14.20
C LEU A 61 12.28 3.87 -13.42
N MET A 62 10.98 4.14 -13.44
CA MET A 62 9.98 3.39 -12.66
C MET A 62 9.71 2.02 -13.30
N ASN A 63 10.52 1.04 -12.95
CA ASN A 63 10.50 -0.29 -13.55
C ASN A 63 10.31 -1.43 -12.56
N HIS A 64 10.43 -1.19 -11.26
CA HIS A 64 10.26 -2.26 -10.27
C HIS A 64 8.98 -2.12 -9.47
N SER A 65 8.44 -3.26 -9.09
CA SER A 65 7.35 -3.43 -8.15
C SER A 65 7.86 -3.61 -6.72
N VAL A 66 6.95 -3.56 -5.75
CA VAL A 66 7.32 -3.79 -4.34
C VAL A 66 7.86 -5.20 -4.12
N LEU A 67 7.37 -6.18 -4.89
CA LEU A 67 7.86 -7.56 -4.85
C LEU A 67 9.30 -7.66 -5.37
N GLU A 68 9.58 -7.02 -6.52
CA GLU A 68 10.91 -7.06 -7.15
C GLU A 68 11.99 -6.41 -6.29
N ILE A 69 11.65 -5.34 -5.55
CA ILE A 69 12.59 -4.71 -4.61
C ILE A 69 12.60 -5.36 -3.21
N SER A 70 11.85 -6.45 -3.00
CA SER A 70 11.65 -7.06 -1.67
C SER A 70 11.20 -6.04 -0.60
N GLY A 71 10.38 -5.07 -1.01
CA GLY A 71 9.91 -3.97 -0.20
C GLY A 71 8.83 -4.40 0.79
N SER A 72 8.70 -3.65 1.88
CA SER A 72 7.67 -3.91 2.90
C SER A 72 6.35 -3.21 2.56
N VAL A 73 5.24 -3.69 3.12
CA VAL A 73 3.92 -3.07 2.93
C VAL A 73 3.27 -2.82 4.28
N LEU A 74 2.76 -1.61 4.47
CA LEU A 74 1.98 -1.22 5.64
C LEU A 74 0.58 -0.83 5.17
N VAL A 75 -0.44 -1.58 5.62
CA VAL A 75 -1.84 -1.35 5.24
C VAL A 75 -2.58 -0.72 6.42
N VAL A 76 -3.28 0.37 6.15
CA VAL A 76 -4.08 1.12 7.13
C VAL A 76 -5.50 1.26 6.63
N SER A 77 -6.47 0.87 7.46
CA SER A 77 -7.90 1.06 7.16
C SER A 77 -8.23 2.55 7.05
N GLN A 78 -8.86 2.96 5.95
CA GLN A 78 -9.19 4.36 5.64
C GLN A 78 -10.59 4.47 5.01
N PHE A 79 -11.62 4.51 5.85
CA PHE A 79 -13.02 4.57 5.40
C PHE A 79 -13.34 5.85 4.59
N THR A 80 -12.62 6.94 4.83
CA THR A 80 -12.86 8.22 4.14
C THR A 80 -12.57 8.18 2.64
N LEU A 81 -11.95 7.12 2.12
CA LEU A 81 -11.80 6.92 0.66
C LEU A 81 -13.14 6.73 -0.07
N TRP A 82 -14.21 6.48 0.68
CA TRP A 82 -15.59 6.41 0.19
C TRP A 82 -16.43 7.66 0.51
N ALA A 83 -15.81 8.73 1.01
CA ALA A 83 -16.50 10.01 1.15
C ALA A 83 -16.83 10.64 -0.22
N ASP A 84 -17.94 11.39 -0.27
CA ASP A 84 -18.40 12.23 -1.37
C ASP A 84 -18.18 13.71 -1.02
#